data_AF-R9L161-F1
#
_entry.id   AF-R9L161-F1
#
_cell.length_a   1.000
_cell.length_b   1.000
_cell.length_c   1.000
_cell.angle_alpha   90.00
_cell.angle_beta   90.00
_cell.angle_gamma   90.00
#
_symmetry.space_group_name_H-M   'P 1'
#
loop_
_entity.id
_entity.type
_entity.pdbx_description
1 polymer ?
#
loop_
_entity_poly.entity_id
_entity_poly.type
_entity_poly.pdbx_seq_one_letter_code
_entity_poly.pdbx_strand_id
1 'polypeptide(L)'
;MKKRTREKVALLVFALLVVLGGSVLLRYFETGRTFNVAATGVDDVFGQMQGYTAIVFDGTYDPMDALRPAVDVTSEGEEAPASVGAMVLSELSRLPLALRERPVYASDVRSLYLDKGAGVVTLDIADPSRYEKPVILMAGDRKVGVVYVDYYASKKRLAALQKEMTDAGAQSLICLVPRLSCLATPDGFQTVIVTDDSQAEPGSGEGSEGVHIMYAPEREQVGVVLLTALNVSSSKVYSAL
;
A
#
# COMPACT_ATOMS: atom_id res chain seq x y z
N MET A 1 -61.33 24.52 -9.97
CA MET A 1 -60.81 23.23 -9.40
C MET A 1 -59.51 22.72 -10.04
N LYS A 2 -59.19 23.01 -11.32
CA LYS A 2 -57.95 22.53 -12.00
C LYS A 2 -56.61 23.03 -11.44
N LYS A 3 -56.56 24.21 -10.80
CA LYS A 3 -55.30 24.83 -10.31
C LYS A 3 -54.71 24.11 -9.08
N ARG A 4 -55.56 23.85 -8.07
CA ARG A 4 -55.21 23.12 -6.84
C ARG A 4 -54.69 21.70 -7.12
N THR A 5 -55.18 21.04 -8.17
CA THR A 5 -54.70 19.70 -8.56
C THR A 5 -53.30 19.73 -9.17
N ARG A 6 -53.00 20.72 -10.02
CA ARG A 6 -51.66 20.89 -10.62
C ARG A 6 -50.61 21.26 -9.58
N GLU A 7 -50.99 22.06 -8.60
CA GLU A 7 -50.13 22.46 -7.49
C GLU A 7 -49.78 21.28 -6.57
N LYS A 8 -50.76 20.42 -6.25
CA LYS A 8 -50.50 19.18 -5.51
C LYS A 8 -49.61 18.20 -6.28
N VAL A 9 -49.81 18.07 -7.59
CA VAL A 9 -48.96 17.22 -8.44
C VAL A 9 -47.54 17.76 -8.49
N ALA A 10 -47.35 19.08 -8.67
CA ALA A 10 -46.02 19.69 -8.68
C ALA A 10 -45.29 19.50 -7.34
N LEU A 11 -45.99 19.63 -6.22
CA LEU A 11 -45.42 19.42 -4.89
C LEU A 11 -44.99 17.95 -4.68
N LEU A 12 -45.78 17.00 -5.17
CA LEU A 12 -45.46 15.57 -5.10
C LEU A 12 -44.24 15.23 -5.96
N VAL A 13 -44.16 15.77 -7.18
CA VAL A 13 -43.00 15.60 -8.05
C VAL A 13 -41.74 16.24 -7.44
N PHE A 14 -41.85 17.42 -6.84
CA PHE A 14 -40.73 18.08 -6.17
C PHE A 14 -40.25 17.27 -4.96
N ALA A 15 -41.16 16.79 -4.10
CA ALA A 15 -40.80 15.95 -2.96
C ALA A 15 -40.12 14.65 -3.43
N LEU A 16 -40.60 14.03 -4.51
CA LEU A 16 -40.01 12.84 -5.10
C LEU A 16 -38.61 13.12 -5.65
N LEU A 17 -38.41 14.25 -6.32
CA LEU A 17 -37.09 14.71 -6.79
C LEU A 17 -36.11 14.97 -5.65
N VAL A 18 -36.57 15.55 -4.54
CA VAL A 18 -35.72 15.78 -3.36
C VAL A 18 -35.33 14.46 -2.71
N VAL A 19 -36.24 13.49 -2.60
CA VAL A 19 -35.94 12.16 -2.04
C VAL A 19 -35.00 11.37 -2.95
N LEU A 20 -35.21 11.39 -4.27
CA LEU A 20 -34.33 10.73 -5.24
C LEU A 20 -32.96 11.41 -5.33
N GLY A 21 -32.93 12.75 -5.40
CA GLY A 21 -31.69 13.51 -5.40
C GLY A 21 -30.92 13.30 -4.10
N GLY A 22 -31.62 13.33 -2.97
CA GLY A 22 -31.06 13.05 -1.65
C GLY A 22 -30.54 11.63 -1.51
N SER A 23 -31.24 10.61 -2.02
CA SER A 23 -30.78 9.22 -1.96
C SER A 23 -29.57 8.97 -2.85
N VAL A 24 -29.51 9.58 -4.04
CA VAL A 24 -28.31 9.55 -4.89
C VAL A 24 -27.14 10.23 -4.20
N LEU A 25 -27.37 11.37 -3.55
CA LEU A 25 -26.32 12.08 -2.80
C LEU A 25 -25.84 11.27 -1.59
N LEU A 26 -26.76 10.66 -0.83
CA LEU A 26 -26.42 9.77 0.30
C LEU A 26 -25.62 8.55 -0.16
N ARG A 27 -26.02 7.91 -1.27
CA ARG A 27 -25.26 6.80 -1.88
C ARG A 27 -23.88 7.26 -2.37
N TYR A 28 -23.79 8.47 -2.91
CA TYR A 28 -22.51 9.08 -3.27
C TYR A 28 -21.61 9.31 -2.04
N PHE A 29 -22.16 9.77 -0.91
CA PHE A 29 -21.42 9.92 0.35
C PHE A 29 -21.09 8.58 1.03
N GLU A 30 -21.93 7.55 0.90
CA GLU A 30 -21.58 6.17 1.33
C GLU A 30 -20.34 5.65 0.60
N THR A 31 -20.08 6.15 -0.61
CA THR A 31 -18.82 5.90 -1.35
C THR A 31 -17.64 6.74 -0.82
N GLY A 32 -17.73 7.29 0.40
CA GLY A 32 -16.79 8.27 0.98
C GLY A 32 -15.32 7.85 1.05
N ARG A 33 -14.98 6.57 0.85
CA ARG A 33 -13.60 6.13 0.65
C ARG A 33 -12.97 6.74 -0.60
N THR A 34 -13.70 6.83 -1.72
CA THR A 34 -13.16 7.44 -2.96
C THR A 34 -12.90 8.93 -2.76
N PHE A 35 -13.73 9.62 -2.00
CA PHE A 35 -13.51 11.02 -1.64
C PHE A 35 -12.30 11.21 -0.71
N ASN A 36 -12.13 10.37 0.31
CA ASN A 36 -10.96 10.41 1.20
C ASN A 36 -9.66 10.04 0.45
N VAL A 37 -9.70 9.08 -0.48
CA VAL A 37 -8.54 8.72 -1.33
C VAL A 37 -8.23 9.84 -2.32
N ALA A 38 -9.24 10.46 -2.93
CA ALA A 38 -9.06 11.60 -3.82
C ALA A 38 -8.52 12.83 -3.06
N ALA A 39 -9.01 13.07 -1.83
CA ALA A 39 -8.49 14.12 -0.95
C ALA A 39 -7.04 13.83 -0.55
N THR A 40 -6.69 12.57 -0.26
CA THR A 40 -5.29 12.19 0.02
C THR A 40 -4.39 12.45 -1.19
N GLY A 41 -4.87 12.17 -2.42
CA GLY A 41 -4.13 12.48 -3.65
C GLY A 41 -3.93 13.98 -3.86
N VAL A 42 -4.93 14.80 -3.54
CA VAL A 42 -4.85 16.27 -3.57
C VAL A 42 -3.86 16.76 -2.51
N ASP A 43 -4.01 16.35 -1.25
CA ASP A 43 -3.16 16.78 -0.15
C ASP A 43 -1.68 16.36 -0.33
N ASP A 44 -1.42 15.18 -0.92
CA ASP A 44 -0.08 14.74 -1.31
C ASP A 44 0.54 15.66 -2.37
N VAL A 45 -0.24 16.09 -3.37
CA VAL A 45 0.24 17.02 -4.41
C VAL A 45 0.48 18.42 -3.86
N PHE A 46 -0.39 18.92 -2.97
CA PHE A 46 -0.28 20.25 -2.39
C PHE A 46 0.63 20.33 -1.16
N GLY A 47 1.12 19.19 -0.65
CA GLY A 47 2.15 19.12 0.39
C GLY A 47 1.67 19.45 1.80
N GLN A 48 0.36 19.45 2.06
CA GLN A 48 -0.21 19.67 3.39
C GLN A 48 -0.59 18.33 4.03
N MET A 49 0.41 17.60 4.55
CA MET A 49 0.22 16.23 5.04
C MET A 49 0.24 16.12 6.57
N GLN A 50 -0.06 17.22 7.27
CA GLN A 50 -0.18 17.21 8.73
C GLN A 50 -1.32 16.28 9.16
N GLY A 51 -1.02 15.35 10.06
CA GLY A 51 -1.98 14.33 10.54
C GLY A 51 -2.07 13.08 9.66
N TYR A 52 -1.32 13.01 8.55
CA TYR A 52 -1.14 11.80 7.78
C TYR A 52 0.02 10.97 8.31
N THR A 53 -0.08 9.66 8.15
CA THR A 53 1.01 8.72 8.39
C THR A 53 1.43 8.09 7.07
N ALA A 54 2.68 8.29 6.67
CA ALA A 54 3.27 7.68 5.48
C ALA A 54 4.11 6.46 5.89
N ILE A 55 3.81 5.32 5.28
CA ILE A 55 4.57 4.09 5.40
C ILE A 55 5.32 3.91 4.09
N VAL A 56 6.64 3.94 4.14
CA VAL A 56 7.52 3.89 2.97
C VAL A 56 8.30 2.59 3.00
N PHE A 57 8.42 1.90 1.87
CA PHE A 57 9.19 0.68 1.76
C PHE A 57 9.77 0.51 0.36
N ASP A 58 10.96 -0.08 0.27
CA ASP A 58 11.60 -0.38 -1.00
C ASP A 58 10.90 -1.56 -1.68
N GLY A 59 10.80 -1.52 -3.00
CA GLY A 59 10.27 -2.62 -3.80
C GLY A 59 11.17 -3.84 -3.75
N THR A 60 10.57 -5.01 -3.57
CA THR A 60 11.28 -6.30 -3.48
C THR A 60 11.06 -7.18 -4.69
N TYR A 61 10.08 -6.86 -5.54
CA TYR A 61 9.71 -7.71 -6.66
C TYR A 61 10.74 -7.62 -7.78
N ASP A 62 11.33 -8.74 -8.18
CA ASP A 62 12.24 -8.81 -9.33
C ASP A 62 11.54 -9.53 -10.48
N PRO A 63 11.21 -8.85 -11.58
CA PRO A 63 10.57 -9.48 -12.73
C PRO A 63 11.45 -10.58 -13.37
N MET A 64 12.78 -10.56 -13.13
CA MET A 64 13.71 -11.59 -13.59
C MET A 64 13.80 -12.79 -12.63
N ASP A 65 13.44 -12.68 -11.35
CA ASP A 65 13.38 -13.84 -10.44
C ASP A 65 12.23 -14.79 -10.85
N ALA A 66 11.13 -14.25 -11.42
CA ALA A 66 10.07 -15.06 -12.02
C ALA A 66 10.50 -15.84 -13.29
N LEU A 67 11.61 -15.43 -13.92
CA LEU A 67 12.19 -16.04 -15.12
C LEU A 67 13.44 -16.89 -14.80
N ARG A 68 13.97 -16.85 -13.57
CA ARG A 68 15.11 -17.67 -13.17
C ARG A 68 14.66 -19.12 -12.98
N PRO A 69 15.19 -20.08 -13.76
CA PRO A 69 15.05 -21.48 -13.39
C PRO A 69 15.72 -21.68 -12.01
N ALA A 70 15.09 -22.48 -11.14
CA ALA A 70 15.64 -22.80 -9.83
C ALA A 70 17.06 -23.35 -9.97
N VAL A 71 18.06 -22.56 -9.58
CA VAL A 71 19.46 -22.99 -9.59
C VAL A 71 19.68 -23.78 -8.31
N ASP A 72 19.89 -25.09 -8.46
CA ASP A 72 20.39 -25.96 -7.40
C ASP A 72 21.81 -25.47 -7.04
N VAL A 73 21.98 -25.02 -5.80
CA VAL A 73 23.22 -24.41 -5.32
C VAL A 73 24.25 -25.51 -5.06
N THR A 74 25.00 -25.89 -6.11
CA THR A 74 26.35 -26.44 -5.96
C THR A 74 27.22 -26.01 -7.15
N SER A 75 27.92 -24.88 -7.01
CA SER A 75 29.29 -24.72 -7.52
C SER A 75 29.84 -23.36 -7.07
N GLU A 76 30.81 -23.41 -6.16
CA GLU A 76 31.85 -22.38 -6.06
C GLU A 76 32.65 -22.37 -7.37
N GLY A 77 33.14 -21.20 -7.79
CA GLY A 77 34.01 -21.09 -8.97
C GLY A 77 34.03 -19.69 -9.56
N GLU A 78 35.04 -18.92 -9.17
CA GLU A 78 35.38 -17.62 -9.76
C GLU A 78 36.07 -17.86 -11.11
N GLU A 79 35.33 -17.78 -12.22
CA GLU A 79 35.88 -17.84 -13.58
C GLU A 79 35.26 -16.77 -14.52
N ALA A 80 36.09 -16.30 -15.45
CA ALA A 80 35.81 -15.24 -16.41
C ALA A 80 34.53 -15.49 -17.24
N PRO A 81 33.82 -14.42 -17.68
CA PRO A 81 32.48 -14.55 -18.25
C PRO A 81 32.47 -15.36 -19.56
N ALA A 82 31.82 -16.54 -19.50
CA ALA A 82 31.76 -17.54 -20.57
C ALA A 82 30.68 -17.30 -21.65
N SER A 83 30.01 -16.14 -21.68
CA SER A 83 28.99 -15.85 -22.69
C SER A 83 28.91 -14.38 -23.08
N VAL A 84 28.44 -14.13 -24.31
CA VAL A 84 28.17 -12.78 -24.83
C VAL A 84 27.20 -12.03 -23.92
N GLY A 85 26.23 -12.73 -23.30
CA GLY A 85 25.31 -12.14 -22.32
C GLY A 85 26.01 -11.69 -21.03
N ALA A 86 26.96 -12.46 -20.52
CA ALA A 86 27.75 -12.09 -19.35
C ALA A 86 28.75 -10.95 -19.65
N MET A 87 29.26 -10.89 -20.88
CA MET A 87 30.10 -9.79 -21.36
C MET A 87 29.31 -8.48 -21.45
N VAL A 88 28.09 -8.52 -22.00
CA VAL A 88 27.16 -7.37 -22.03
C VAL A 88 26.81 -6.90 -20.62
N LEU A 89 26.54 -7.83 -19.68
CA LEU A 89 26.31 -7.47 -18.28
C LEU A 89 27.52 -6.77 -17.64
N SER A 90 28.73 -7.25 -17.95
CA SER A 90 29.97 -6.63 -17.45
C SER A 90 30.22 -5.24 -18.06
N GLU A 91 29.87 -5.03 -19.33
CA GLU A 91 30.01 -3.72 -19.97
C GLU A 91 28.92 -2.74 -19.53
N LEU A 92 27.69 -3.23 -19.28
CA LEU A 92 26.63 -2.44 -18.64
C LEU A 92 27.01 -2.03 -17.21
N SER A 93 27.78 -2.86 -16.49
CA SER A 93 28.30 -2.52 -15.15
C SER A 93 29.42 -1.48 -15.17
N ARG A 94 30.03 -1.21 -16.33
CA ARG A 94 31.13 -0.25 -16.56
C ARG A 94 30.67 1.09 -17.12
N LEU A 95 29.41 1.22 -17.51
CA LEU A 95 28.86 2.49 -17.98
C LEU A 95 28.94 3.56 -16.87
N PRO A 96 29.26 4.82 -17.20
CA PRO A 96 29.23 5.91 -16.23
C PRO A 96 27.82 6.01 -15.62
N LEU A 97 27.76 6.12 -14.29
CA LEU A 97 26.54 6.23 -13.45
C LEU A 97 25.50 7.28 -13.89
N ALA A 98 25.77 8.09 -14.91
CA ALA A 98 24.88 9.10 -15.47
C ALA A 98 23.84 8.55 -16.47
N LEU A 99 23.95 7.28 -16.89
CA LEU A 99 23.03 6.64 -17.86
C LEU A 99 22.14 5.54 -17.26
N ARG A 100 22.24 5.26 -15.96
CA ARG A 100 21.21 4.52 -15.22
C ARG A 100 20.20 5.56 -14.72
N GLU A 101 18.94 5.42 -15.11
CA GLU A 101 17.82 6.05 -14.42
C GLU A 101 18.07 5.91 -12.91
N ARG A 102 18.08 7.02 -12.17
CA ARG A 102 18.48 6.97 -10.76
C ARG A 102 17.45 6.13 -10.00
N PRO A 103 17.85 5.01 -9.37
CA PRO A 103 16.92 4.22 -8.56
C PRO A 103 16.32 5.11 -7.48
N VAL A 104 15.02 4.99 -7.25
CA VAL A 104 14.35 5.73 -6.19
C VAL A 104 14.60 4.98 -4.89
N TYR A 105 15.12 5.68 -3.88
CA TYR A 105 15.36 5.10 -2.57
C TYR A 105 14.27 5.49 -1.58
N ALA A 106 13.89 4.57 -0.70
CA ALA A 106 12.95 4.86 0.39
C ALA A 106 13.42 6.04 1.27
N SER A 107 14.72 6.29 1.38
CA SER A 107 15.28 7.46 2.10
C SER A 107 14.85 8.80 1.50
N ASP A 108 14.80 8.88 0.17
CA ASP A 108 14.49 10.12 -0.55
C ASP A 108 13.00 10.42 -0.44
N VAL A 109 12.18 9.38 -0.63
CA VAL A 109 10.72 9.45 -0.46
C VAL A 109 10.35 9.73 0.99
N ARG A 110 11.06 9.13 1.95
CA ARG A 110 10.89 9.43 3.39
C ARG A 110 11.11 10.92 3.67
N SER A 111 12.19 11.49 3.16
CA SER A 111 12.52 12.90 3.37
C SER A 111 11.46 13.80 2.76
N LEU A 112 10.97 13.46 1.55
CA LEU A 112 9.85 14.16 0.90
C LEU A 112 8.59 14.20 1.78
N TYR A 113 8.20 13.09 2.41
CA TYR A 113 7.00 13.07 3.26
C TYR A 113 7.19 13.73 4.63
N LEU A 114 8.41 13.69 5.18
CA LEU A 114 8.74 14.45 6.38
C LEU A 114 8.67 15.96 6.13
N ASP A 115 9.18 16.42 4.99
CA ASP A 115 9.13 17.84 4.60
C ASP A 115 7.69 18.34 4.40
N LYS A 116 6.78 17.46 3.97
CA LYS A 116 5.33 17.72 3.88
C LYS A 116 4.61 17.68 5.23
N GLY A 117 5.31 17.35 6.32
CA GLY A 117 4.77 17.32 7.68
C GLY A 117 4.02 16.03 8.06
N ALA A 118 4.20 14.93 7.32
CA ALA A 118 3.63 13.64 7.66
C ALA A 118 4.47 12.90 8.72
N GLY A 119 3.82 12.05 9.53
CA GLY A 119 4.52 11.07 10.35
C GLY A 119 5.01 9.92 9.45
N VAL A 120 6.32 9.66 9.39
CA VAL A 120 6.86 8.66 8.46
C VAL A 120 7.46 7.45 9.18
N VAL A 121 7.09 6.25 8.71
CA VAL A 121 7.71 4.97 9.09
C VAL A 121 8.29 4.31 7.85
N THR A 122 9.50 3.79 7.96
CA THR A 122 10.13 2.99 6.91
C THR A 122 10.00 1.52 7.29
N LEU A 123 9.46 0.69 6.39
CA LEU A 123 9.41 -0.76 6.57
C LEU A 123 10.46 -1.42 5.69
N ASP A 124 11.22 -2.31 6.31
CA ASP A 124 12.17 -3.19 5.63
C ASP A 124 11.45 -4.48 5.19
N ILE A 125 10.83 -4.45 4.01
CA ILE A 125 10.11 -5.63 3.49
C ILE A 125 11.04 -6.65 2.83
N ALA A 126 12.33 -6.34 2.68
CA ALA A 126 13.34 -7.27 2.17
C ALA A 126 13.73 -8.32 3.23
N ASP A 127 13.61 -7.98 4.52
CA ASP A 127 13.80 -8.90 5.66
C ASP A 127 12.50 -9.01 6.49
N PRO A 128 11.46 -9.69 5.97
CA PRO A 128 10.16 -9.75 6.61
C PRO A 128 10.16 -10.51 7.95
N SER A 129 11.17 -11.35 8.20
CA SER A 129 11.34 -12.11 9.46
C SER A 129 11.42 -11.21 10.69
N ARG A 130 11.82 -9.94 10.52
CA ARG A 130 11.83 -8.94 11.61
C ARG A 130 10.46 -8.67 12.21
N TYR A 131 9.39 -8.96 11.47
CA TYR A 131 8.02 -8.72 11.89
C TYR A 131 7.25 -10.01 12.20
N GLU A 132 7.91 -11.18 12.27
CA GLU A 132 7.26 -12.44 12.69
C GLU A 132 6.55 -12.30 14.06
N LYS A 133 7.14 -11.48 14.93
CA LYS A 133 6.49 -11.00 16.15
C LYS A 133 5.95 -9.61 15.90
N PRO A 134 4.75 -9.27 16.40
CA PRO A 134 4.20 -7.93 16.23
C PRO A 134 5.16 -6.86 16.77
N VAL A 135 5.50 -5.89 15.93
CA VAL A 135 6.36 -4.75 16.26
C VAL A 135 5.55 -3.46 16.23
N ILE A 136 5.73 -2.60 17.23
CA ILE A 136 5.12 -1.27 17.25
C ILE A 136 6.15 -0.22 16.83
N LEU A 137 5.87 0.46 15.73
CA LEU A 137 6.69 1.52 15.16
C LEU A 137 6.04 2.88 15.41
N MET A 138 6.85 3.90 15.65
CA MET A 138 6.38 5.27 15.84
C MET A 138 6.39 6.03 14.51
N ALA A 139 5.23 6.50 14.06
CA ALA A 139 5.05 7.39 12.92
C ALA A 139 4.68 8.78 13.42
N GLY A 140 5.68 9.60 13.76
CA GLY A 140 5.43 10.87 14.43
C GLY A 140 4.86 10.64 15.84
N ASP A 141 3.62 11.06 16.08
CA ASP A 141 2.89 10.89 17.34
C ASP A 141 2.02 9.61 17.37
N ARG A 142 1.93 8.88 16.25
CA ARG A 142 1.09 7.69 16.12
C ARG A 142 1.90 6.40 16.25
N LYS A 143 1.28 5.39 16.86
CA LYS A 143 1.82 4.03 16.96
C LYS A 143 1.22 3.14 15.89
N VAL A 144 2.08 2.54 15.07
CA VAL A 144 1.72 1.63 13.98
C VAL A 144 2.21 0.23 14.33
N GLY A 145 1.30 -0.74 14.44
CA GLY A 145 1.62 -2.15 14.63
C GLY A 145 1.84 -2.83 13.29
N VAL A 146 2.94 -3.56 13.16
CA VAL A 146 3.32 -4.30 11.96
C VAL A 146 3.55 -5.76 12.34
N VAL A 147 2.99 -6.68 11.57
CA VAL A 147 3.18 -8.12 11.74
C VAL A 147 3.37 -8.80 10.39
N TYR A 148 4.26 -9.77 10.33
CA TYR A 148 4.47 -10.64 9.18
C TYR A 148 3.86 -12.02 9.44
N VAL A 149 3.14 -12.53 8.45
CA VAL A 149 2.45 -13.83 8.50
C VAL A 149 2.73 -14.60 7.21
N ASP A 150 3.59 -15.61 7.29
CA ASP A 150 3.95 -16.52 6.19
C ASP A 150 3.12 -17.82 6.18
N TYR A 151 2.46 -18.15 7.28
CA TYR A 151 1.60 -19.33 7.43
C TYR A 151 0.11 -19.00 7.27
N TYR A 152 -0.72 -20.03 7.06
CA TYR A 152 -2.17 -19.84 7.07
C TYR A 152 -2.69 -19.47 8.48
N ALA A 153 -3.07 -18.21 8.65
CA ALA A 153 -3.62 -17.69 9.90
C ALA A 153 -5.15 -17.69 9.87
N SER A 154 -5.74 -18.51 10.75
CA SER A 154 -7.19 -18.52 10.99
C SER A 154 -7.69 -17.20 11.57
N LYS A 155 -9.00 -16.91 11.42
CA LYS A 155 -9.66 -15.72 12.01
C LYS A 155 -9.35 -15.54 13.51
N LYS A 156 -9.30 -16.64 14.27
CA LYS A 156 -8.99 -16.62 15.70
C LYS A 156 -7.55 -16.18 15.98
N ARG A 157 -6.59 -16.63 15.14
CA ARG A 157 -5.18 -16.26 15.27
C ARG A 157 -4.97 -14.79 14.89
N LEU A 158 -5.60 -14.34 13.80
CA LEU A 158 -5.55 -12.94 13.37
C LEU A 158 -6.13 -12.00 14.43
N ALA A 159 -7.28 -12.35 15.03
CA ALA A 159 -7.84 -11.57 16.13
C ALA A 159 -6.91 -11.52 17.36
N ALA A 160 -6.16 -12.59 17.64
CA ALA A 160 -5.18 -12.59 18.73
C ALA A 160 -3.99 -11.65 18.44
N LEU A 161 -3.47 -11.66 17.21
CA LEU A 161 -2.40 -10.75 16.78
C LEU A 161 -2.86 -9.29 16.79
N GLN A 162 -4.07 -9.02 16.30
CA GLN A 162 -4.69 -7.68 16.34
C GLN A 162 -4.83 -7.19 17.78
N LYS A 163 -5.30 -8.06 18.68
CA LYS A 163 -5.42 -7.74 20.11
C LYS A 163 -4.05 -7.47 20.74
N GLU A 164 -3.03 -8.28 20.46
CA GLU A 164 -1.67 -8.09 20.98
C GLU A 164 -1.10 -6.72 20.58
N MET A 165 -1.28 -6.32 19.32
CA MET A 165 -0.86 -4.98 18.86
C MET A 165 -1.68 -3.85 19.47
N THR A 166 -3.00 -4.04 19.61
CA THR A 166 -3.90 -3.05 20.20
C THR A 166 -3.60 -2.85 21.69
N ASP A 167 -3.35 -3.94 22.43
CA ASP A 167 -2.95 -3.92 23.83
C ASP A 167 -1.59 -3.24 24.03
N ALA A 168 -0.68 -3.35 23.04
CA ALA A 168 0.57 -2.59 22.98
C ALA A 168 0.40 -1.10 22.60
N GLY A 169 -0.84 -0.68 22.30
CA GLY A 169 -1.21 0.71 22.00
C GLY A 169 -1.08 1.09 20.53
N ALA A 170 -1.06 0.13 19.61
CA ALA A 170 -1.13 0.41 18.17
C ALA A 170 -2.47 1.07 17.80
N GLN A 171 -2.40 2.17 17.07
CA GLN A 171 -3.57 2.89 16.55
C GLN A 171 -3.88 2.52 15.10
N SER A 172 -2.90 1.97 14.40
CA SER A 172 -2.99 1.48 13.03
C SER A 172 -2.27 0.12 12.95
N LEU A 173 -2.83 -0.82 12.21
CA LEU A 173 -2.41 -2.21 12.09
C LEU A 173 -2.13 -2.54 10.63
N ILE A 174 -0.91 -2.98 10.36
CA ILE A 174 -0.42 -3.37 9.04
C ILE A 174 -0.02 -4.83 9.10
N CYS A 175 -0.44 -5.60 8.09
CA CYS A 175 -0.03 -6.98 7.92
C CYS A 175 0.88 -7.10 6.69
N LEU A 176 2.01 -7.78 6.85
CA LEU A 176 2.89 -8.19 5.77
C LEU A 176 2.61 -9.68 5.50
N VAL A 177 2.38 -10.05 4.25
CA VAL A 177 2.17 -11.45 3.86
C VAL A 177 2.91 -11.74 2.55
N PRO A 178 3.43 -12.96 2.34
CA PRO A 178 3.97 -13.32 1.03
C PRO A 178 2.83 -13.39 0.00
N ARG A 179 1.67 -13.94 0.39
CA ARG A 179 0.48 -14.10 -0.47
C ARG A 179 -0.79 -13.91 0.35
N LEU A 180 -1.86 -13.45 -0.31
CA LEU A 180 -3.16 -13.26 0.35
C LEU A 180 -3.76 -14.56 0.91
N SER A 181 -3.41 -15.71 0.34
CA SER A 181 -3.85 -17.03 0.81
C SER A 181 -3.36 -17.39 2.22
N CYS A 182 -2.36 -16.68 2.75
CA CYS A 182 -1.92 -16.84 4.14
C CYS A 182 -2.97 -16.32 5.14
N LEU A 183 -3.93 -15.50 4.71
CA LEU A 183 -4.96 -14.94 5.59
C LEU A 183 -6.32 -15.62 5.35
N ALA A 184 -6.95 -16.09 6.43
CA ALA A 184 -8.34 -16.54 6.35
C ALA A 184 -9.32 -15.41 6.03
N THR A 185 -8.98 -14.19 6.45
CA THR A 185 -9.63 -12.94 6.05
C THR A 185 -8.64 -11.79 6.25
N PRO A 186 -8.59 -10.80 5.36
CA PRO A 186 -7.78 -9.60 5.59
C PRO A 186 -8.43 -8.62 6.60
N ASP A 187 -9.68 -8.87 7.03
CA ASP A 187 -10.42 -7.96 7.90
C ASP A 187 -9.70 -7.65 9.24
N GLY A 188 -9.80 -6.41 9.66
CA GLY A 188 -9.27 -5.90 10.94
C GLY A 188 -7.86 -5.30 10.83
N PHE A 189 -7.20 -5.44 9.69
CA PHE A 189 -6.02 -4.64 9.34
C PHE A 189 -6.45 -3.41 8.52
N GLN A 190 -5.71 -2.32 8.59
CA GLN A 190 -5.96 -1.17 7.71
C GLN A 190 -5.28 -1.42 6.35
N THR A 191 -4.09 -2.02 6.38
CA THR A 191 -3.32 -2.30 5.17
C THR A 191 -2.70 -3.69 5.23
N VAL A 192 -2.75 -4.39 4.11
CA VAL A 192 -2.06 -5.66 3.87
C VAL A 192 -1.06 -5.43 2.74
N ILE A 193 0.23 -5.60 3.00
CA ILE A 193 1.28 -5.52 2.00
C ILE A 193 1.65 -6.95 1.60
N VAL A 194 1.55 -7.24 0.30
CA VAL A 194 1.83 -8.55 -0.28
C VAL A 194 3.22 -8.52 -0.90
N THR A 195 4.15 -9.32 -0.40
CA THR A 195 5.57 -9.22 -0.77
C THR A 195 6.01 -10.14 -1.91
N ASP A 196 5.33 -11.27 -2.13
CA ASP A 196 5.76 -12.32 -3.07
C ASP A 196 4.55 -13.02 -3.75
N ASP A 197 3.74 -12.23 -4.45
CA ASP A 197 2.64 -12.73 -5.27
C ASP A 197 2.97 -12.58 -6.76
N SER A 198 3.44 -13.67 -7.37
CA SER A 198 3.81 -13.72 -8.78
C SER A 198 2.63 -13.65 -9.76
N GLN A 199 1.39 -13.67 -9.25
CA GLN A 199 0.18 -13.60 -10.07
C GLN A 199 -0.43 -12.19 -10.08
N ALA A 200 0.07 -11.26 -9.27
CA ALA A 200 -0.45 -9.91 -9.14
C ALA A 200 0.43 -8.88 -9.86
N GLU A 201 -0.17 -7.78 -10.30
CA GLU A 201 0.58 -6.66 -10.87
C GLU A 201 1.38 -5.94 -9.76
N PRO A 202 2.72 -5.87 -9.86
CA PRO A 202 3.56 -5.20 -8.87
C PRO A 202 3.17 -3.74 -8.68
N GLY A 203 3.17 -3.26 -7.44
CA GLY A 203 2.81 -1.87 -7.13
C GLY A 203 1.32 -1.54 -7.26
N SER A 204 0.48 -2.49 -7.69
CA SER A 204 -0.97 -2.32 -7.68
C SER A 204 -1.50 -2.22 -6.25
N GLY A 205 -2.50 -1.36 -6.06
CA GLY A 205 -3.20 -1.19 -4.80
C GLY A 205 -4.69 -1.43 -5.01
N GLU A 206 -5.25 -2.44 -4.35
CA GLU A 206 -6.68 -2.74 -4.39
C GLU A 206 -7.31 -2.49 -3.02
N GLY A 207 -8.28 -1.58 -2.96
CA GLY A 207 -9.04 -1.29 -1.75
C GLY A 207 -10.39 -2.00 -1.77
N SER A 208 -10.54 -3.10 -1.03
CA SER A 208 -11.85 -3.71 -0.72
C SER A 208 -12.40 -3.18 0.61
N GLU A 209 -13.72 -3.16 0.83
CA GLU A 209 -14.35 -2.57 2.03
C GLU A 209 -13.61 -2.93 3.34
N GLY A 210 -12.98 -1.94 3.97
CA GLY A 210 -12.29 -2.07 5.27
C GLY A 210 -10.77 -2.34 5.22
N VAL A 211 -10.20 -2.81 4.11
CA VAL A 211 -8.76 -3.11 3.97
C VAL A 211 -8.17 -2.49 2.71
N HIS A 212 -6.89 -2.10 2.73
CA HIS A 212 -6.14 -1.77 1.51
C HIS A 212 -5.04 -2.79 1.28
N ILE A 213 -5.09 -3.45 0.13
CA ILE A 213 -4.09 -4.42 -0.29
C ILE A 213 -3.12 -3.68 -1.20
N MET A 214 -1.83 -3.79 -0.93
CA MET A 214 -0.78 -3.26 -1.79
C MET A 214 0.20 -4.36 -2.12
N TYR A 215 0.42 -4.61 -3.40
CA TYR A 215 1.46 -5.51 -3.86
C TYR A 215 2.79 -4.78 -3.87
N ALA A 216 3.85 -5.44 -3.39
CA ALA A 216 5.18 -4.85 -3.36
C ALA A 216 5.59 -4.43 -4.79
N PRO A 217 6.11 -3.20 -4.96
CA PRO A 217 6.56 -2.74 -6.26
C PRO A 217 7.87 -3.40 -6.67
N GLU A 218 8.30 -3.14 -7.90
CA GLU A 218 9.53 -3.69 -8.46
C GLU A 218 10.77 -3.19 -7.71
N ARG A 219 11.87 -3.95 -7.74
CA ARG A 219 13.18 -3.47 -7.28
C ARG A 219 13.49 -2.14 -7.96
N GLU A 220 14.08 -1.21 -7.21
CA GLU A 220 14.38 0.18 -7.64
C GLU A 220 13.18 1.14 -7.67
N GLN A 221 11.98 0.66 -7.34
CA GLN A 221 10.80 1.47 -7.05
C GLN A 221 10.53 1.52 -5.54
N VAL A 222 9.79 2.54 -5.10
CA VAL A 222 9.40 2.71 -3.70
C VAL A 222 7.89 2.70 -3.56
N GLY A 223 7.41 1.83 -2.69
CA GLY A 223 6.02 1.76 -2.28
C GLY A 223 5.73 2.71 -1.14
N VAL A 224 4.64 3.46 -1.24
CA VAL A 224 4.16 4.34 -0.19
C VAL A 224 2.70 4.02 0.11
N VAL A 225 2.40 3.78 1.37
CA VAL A 225 1.03 3.72 1.89
C VAL A 225 0.79 4.95 2.75
N LEU A 226 -0.25 5.71 2.40
CA LEU A 226 -0.69 6.87 3.15
C LEU A 226 -1.93 6.52 3.95
N LEU A 227 -1.84 6.69 5.27
CA LEU A 227 -2.95 6.58 6.21
C LEU A 227 -3.41 7.98 6.60
N THR A 228 -4.69 8.26 6.41
CA THR A 228 -5.32 9.48 6.92
C THR A 228 -5.52 9.42 8.44
N ALA A 229 -5.89 10.54 9.06
CA ALA A 229 -6.25 10.59 10.47
C ALA A 229 -7.32 9.55 10.86
N LEU A 230 -8.25 9.25 9.95
CA LEU A 230 -9.33 8.28 10.10
C LEU A 230 -8.94 6.85 9.72
N ASN A 231 -7.64 6.56 9.59
CA ASN A 231 -7.14 5.23 9.20
C ASN A 231 -7.59 4.77 7.81
N VAL A 232 -7.95 5.71 6.93
CA VAL A 232 -8.22 5.39 5.52
C VAL A 232 -6.88 5.30 4.81
N SER A 233 -6.60 4.16 4.22
CA SER A 233 -5.36 3.86 3.51
C SER A 233 -5.50 4.09 2.01
N SER A 234 -4.45 4.66 1.42
CA SER A 234 -4.22 4.75 -0.03
C SER A 234 -2.77 4.38 -0.32
N SER A 235 -2.44 4.00 -1.56
CA SER A 235 -1.07 3.70 -1.96
C SER A 235 -0.63 4.46 -3.19
N LYS A 236 0.68 4.65 -3.29
CA LYS A 236 1.37 5.26 -4.42
C LYS A 236 2.72 4.59 -4.60
N VAL A 237 3.16 4.48 -5.85
CA VAL A 237 4.48 3.97 -6.21
C VAL A 237 5.29 5.08 -6.83
N TYR A 238 6.54 5.20 -6.40
CA TYR A 238 7.52 6.10 -7.01
C TYR A 238 8.52 5.27 -7.81
N SER A 239 8.62 5.56 -9.11
CA SER A 239 9.61 4.97 -10.02
C SER A 239 10.58 6.04 -10.51
N ALA A 240 11.72 5.62 -11.04
CA ALA A 240 12.59 6.51 -11.77
C ALA A 240 11.87 7.06 -13.02
N LEU A 241 12.23 8.27 -13.43
CA LEU A 241 11.67 9.01 -14.57
C LEU A 241 12.47 8.77 -15.85
#